data_AF-A0A956MDE8-F1
#
_entry.id   AF-A0A956MDE8-F1
#
_cell.length_a   1.000
_cell.length_b   1.000
_cell.length_c   1.000
_cell.angle_alpha   90.00
_cell.angle_beta   90.00
_cell.angle_gamma   90.00
#
_symmetry.space_group_name_H-M   'P 1'
#
loop_
_entity.id
_entity.type
_entity.pdbx_description
1 polymer ?
#
loop_
_entity_poly.entity_id
_entity_poly.type
_entity_poly.pdbx_seq_one_letter_code
_entity_poly.pdbx_strand_id
1 'polypeptide(L)'
;AVVCVLFTATAVNAQEIELSNAKSWEVSGKVQLQHEADTKAKTNDDKTMQGFRIRRARLQVKAKLTKQINTELQIDVRDNNPELKDAIGELELAGDTYLRFGQFKVPLWREELRSSSKLMLIERSDAAEFLVDNYLSSRHIGAEFGGEIGDVVEFAVNYSNGSGQGEREDAGANKSNDVNNGKLIVGRINLDFNKNIEVGVSAARNELGRKIGQNDNTGPVSVVAPDFKLSADIREKMEVTFEGNLAIGSLDKNYLNTDKSVSFRLYDFTGIWTQKFAHDIDALAGLDKVGFAAGIYNVEPNTDLNKDEETGIRFGPVFYFGKNSFLQVNGELTKYTKDDKESDFKVRSQFTFNF
;
A
#
# COMPACT_ATOMS: atom_id res chain seq x y z
N ALA A 1 15.82 22.81 -31.97
CA ALA A 1 16.39 21.45 -32.03
C ALA A 1 15.32 20.49 -31.53
N VAL A 2 14.69 19.76 -32.46
CA VAL A 2 13.66 18.75 -32.15
C VAL A 2 14.41 17.44 -32.00
N VAL A 3 14.45 16.89 -30.80
CA VAL A 3 15.04 15.57 -30.53
C VAL A 3 13.98 14.53 -30.88
N CYS A 4 14.04 14.02 -32.11
CA CYS A 4 13.33 12.81 -32.50
C CYS A 4 14.09 11.61 -31.92
N VAL A 5 13.52 10.96 -30.91
CA VAL A 5 13.96 9.63 -30.48
C VAL A 5 13.32 8.62 -31.44
N LEU A 6 14.10 8.17 -32.42
CA LEU A 6 13.75 7.06 -33.31
C LEU A 6 13.86 5.74 -32.53
N PHE A 7 12.73 5.19 -32.12
CA PHE A 7 12.64 3.77 -31.77
C PHE A 7 12.66 2.96 -33.07
N THR A 8 13.77 2.28 -33.33
CA THR A 8 13.83 1.27 -34.38
C THR A 8 13.16 0.00 -33.87
N ALA A 9 11.99 -0.32 -34.43
CA ALA A 9 11.31 -1.58 -34.15
C ALA A 9 12.09 -2.72 -34.81
N THR A 10 12.95 -3.40 -34.05
CA THR A 10 13.36 -4.75 -34.40
C THR A 10 12.18 -5.67 -34.12
N ALA A 11 11.83 -6.51 -35.09
CA ALA A 11 10.79 -7.51 -34.94
C ALA A 11 11.11 -8.40 -33.74
N VAL A 12 10.38 -8.22 -32.64
CA VAL A 12 10.43 -9.11 -31.50
C VAL A 12 9.77 -10.40 -31.98
N ASN A 13 10.59 -11.41 -32.29
CA ASN A 13 10.11 -12.78 -32.32
C ASN A 13 9.49 -13.01 -30.93
N ALA A 14 8.16 -13.16 -30.87
CA ALA A 14 7.50 -13.61 -29.66
C ALA A 14 8.08 -15.00 -29.35
N GLN A 15 9.02 -15.05 -28.41
CA GLN A 15 9.57 -16.31 -27.96
C GLN A 15 8.47 -16.99 -27.14
N GLU A 16 7.97 -18.12 -27.65
CA GLU A 16 7.11 -19.00 -26.89
C GLU A 16 7.93 -19.55 -25.71
N ILE A 17 7.76 -18.95 -24.54
CA ILE A 17 8.30 -19.48 -23.30
C ILE A 17 7.29 -20.53 -22.84
N GLU A 18 7.56 -21.79 -23.13
CA GLU A 18 6.83 -22.86 -22.46
C GLU A 18 7.04 -22.70 -20.94
N LEU A 19 5.94 -22.60 -20.19
CA LEU A 19 5.96 -22.41 -18.73
C LEU A 19 6.71 -23.55 -18.00
N SER A 20 6.87 -24.71 -18.66
CA SER A 20 7.71 -25.84 -18.24
C SER A 20 9.20 -25.51 -18.11
N ASN A 21 9.68 -24.47 -18.79
CA ASN A 21 11.11 -24.08 -18.85
C ASN A 21 11.49 -22.93 -17.91
N ALA A 22 10.55 -22.42 -17.11
CA ALA A 22 10.86 -21.43 -16.09
C ALA A 22 11.82 -22.02 -15.04
N LYS A 23 12.77 -21.21 -14.59
CA LYS A 23 13.86 -21.64 -13.70
C LYS A 23 13.37 -22.04 -12.32
N SER A 24 12.37 -21.32 -11.81
CA SER A 24 11.79 -21.58 -10.51
C SER A 24 10.41 -20.95 -10.41
N TRP A 25 9.57 -21.57 -9.58
CA TRP A 25 8.25 -21.11 -9.21
C TRP A 25 8.10 -21.11 -7.70
N GLU A 26 7.41 -20.12 -7.17
CA GLU A 26 7.00 -20.04 -5.77
C GLU A 26 5.50 -19.80 -5.75
N VAL A 27 4.78 -20.65 -5.01
CA VAL A 27 3.37 -20.44 -4.69
C VAL A 27 3.31 -20.15 -3.20
N SER A 28 2.70 -19.03 -2.86
CA SER A 28 2.49 -18.63 -1.48
C SER A 28 1.13 -18.00 -1.30
N GLY A 29 0.70 -17.84 -0.07
CA GLY A 29 -0.61 -17.27 0.20
C GLY A 29 -0.82 -16.91 1.65
N LYS A 30 -2.04 -16.41 1.91
CA LYS A 30 -2.49 -16.19 3.28
C LYS A 30 -4.01 -16.19 3.40
N VAL A 31 -4.46 -16.51 4.61
CA VAL A 31 -5.84 -16.35 5.03
C VAL A 31 -5.86 -15.47 6.28
N GLN A 32 -6.72 -14.46 6.27
CA GLN A 32 -6.96 -13.55 7.39
C GLN A 32 -8.42 -13.64 7.79
N LEU A 33 -8.66 -14.25 8.95
CA LEU A 33 -9.97 -14.32 9.59
C LEU A 33 -10.05 -13.20 10.61
N GLN A 34 -11.05 -12.33 10.47
CA GLN A 34 -11.20 -11.15 11.32
C GLN A 34 -12.54 -11.15 12.03
N HIS A 35 -12.55 -10.65 13.25
CA HIS A 35 -13.73 -10.19 13.96
C HIS A 35 -13.60 -8.70 14.26
N GLU A 36 -14.67 -7.93 14.06
CA GLU A 36 -14.72 -6.49 14.33
C GLU A 36 -15.93 -6.15 15.22
N ALA A 37 -15.69 -5.35 16.25
CA ALA A 37 -16.69 -4.76 17.11
C ALA A 37 -16.54 -3.23 17.06
N ASP A 38 -17.59 -2.55 16.59
CA ASP A 38 -17.60 -1.11 16.34
C ASP A 38 -18.67 -0.44 17.20
N THR A 39 -18.31 0.55 18.01
CA THR A 39 -19.27 1.25 18.89
C THR A 39 -20.31 2.10 18.14
N LYS A 40 -20.08 2.37 16.85
CA LYS A 40 -20.91 3.25 16.01
C LYS A 40 -21.73 2.57 14.93
N ALA A 41 -21.79 1.25 14.84
CA ALA A 41 -22.58 0.60 13.79
C ALA A 41 -24.08 0.94 13.89
N LYS A 42 -24.50 1.99 13.18
CA LYS A 42 -25.85 2.56 13.25
C LYS A 42 -26.65 2.19 11.99
N THR A 43 -26.00 2.02 10.84
CA THR A 43 -26.64 1.62 9.58
C THR A 43 -26.56 0.12 9.31
N ASN A 44 -27.33 -0.39 8.32
CA ASN A 44 -27.24 -1.80 7.92
C ASN A 44 -25.87 -2.12 7.31
N ASP A 45 -25.27 -1.20 6.57
CA ASP A 45 -23.93 -1.40 5.98
C ASP A 45 -22.85 -1.43 7.07
N ASP A 46 -22.91 -0.53 8.07
CA ASP A 46 -21.98 -0.58 9.21
C ASP A 46 -22.15 -1.88 10.04
N LYS A 47 -23.38 -2.41 10.12
CA LYS A 47 -23.66 -3.70 10.77
C LYS A 47 -23.10 -4.88 10.00
N THR A 48 -22.91 -4.78 8.67
CA THR A 48 -22.24 -5.84 7.90
C THR A 48 -20.73 -5.89 8.13
N MET A 49 -20.12 -4.79 8.58
CA MET A 49 -18.71 -4.76 8.97
C MET A 49 -18.48 -5.32 10.38
N GLN A 50 -19.52 -5.37 11.23
CA GLN A 50 -19.45 -6.03 12.53
C GLN A 50 -19.50 -7.56 12.42
N GLY A 51 -18.74 -8.22 13.28
CA GLY A 51 -18.73 -9.69 13.38
C GLY A 51 -17.60 -10.34 12.59
N PHE A 52 -17.77 -11.63 12.28
CA PHE A 52 -16.74 -12.46 11.67
C PHE A 52 -16.74 -12.36 10.15
N ARG A 53 -15.55 -12.21 9.55
CA ARG A 53 -15.35 -12.14 8.10
C ARG A 53 -14.03 -12.74 7.65
N ILE A 54 -13.98 -13.10 6.37
CA ILE A 54 -12.73 -13.40 5.67
C ILE A 54 -12.20 -12.08 5.13
N ARG A 55 -11.33 -11.45 5.92
CA ARG A 55 -10.76 -10.15 5.56
C ARG A 55 -9.93 -10.23 4.29
N ARG A 56 -9.12 -11.29 4.15
CA ARG A 56 -8.31 -11.58 2.96
C ARG A 56 -8.11 -13.09 2.82
N ALA A 57 -8.32 -13.61 1.63
CA ALA A 57 -7.84 -14.93 1.21
C ALA A 57 -7.05 -14.74 -0.08
N ARG A 58 -5.73 -14.85 0.01
CA ARG A 58 -4.82 -14.43 -1.04
C ARG A 58 -3.96 -15.58 -1.51
N LEU A 59 -3.80 -15.65 -2.82
CA LEU A 59 -2.88 -16.54 -3.51
C LEU A 59 -1.90 -15.69 -4.31
N GLN A 60 -0.63 -16.04 -4.25
CA GLN A 60 0.45 -15.43 -5.01
C GLN A 60 1.25 -16.52 -5.72
N VAL A 61 1.60 -16.23 -6.97
CA VAL A 61 2.51 -17.04 -7.77
C VAL A 61 3.62 -16.14 -8.26
N LYS A 62 4.87 -16.50 -7.96
CA LYS A 62 6.05 -15.86 -8.52
C LYS A 62 6.79 -16.85 -9.39
N ALA A 63 7.27 -16.38 -10.54
CA ALA A 63 8.04 -17.21 -11.45
C ALA A 63 9.26 -16.45 -11.99
N LYS A 64 10.42 -17.10 -11.94
CA LYS A 64 11.65 -16.64 -12.59
C LYS A 64 11.74 -17.32 -13.95
N LEU A 65 11.29 -16.64 -15.00
CA LEU A 65 11.19 -17.20 -16.34
C LEU A 65 12.59 -17.36 -16.96
N THR A 66 13.47 -16.37 -16.79
CA THR A 66 14.86 -16.41 -17.26
C THR A 66 15.81 -15.95 -16.16
N LYS A 67 17.10 -15.68 -16.46
CA LYS A 67 17.98 -15.02 -15.48
C LYS A 67 17.52 -13.60 -15.14
N GLN A 68 16.86 -12.93 -16.10
CA GLN A 68 16.58 -11.50 -16.05
C GLN A 68 15.08 -11.21 -16.00
N ILE A 69 14.21 -12.19 -16.27
CA ILE A 69 12.76 -11.97 -16.33
C ILE A 69 12.09 -12.65 -15.14
N ASN A 70 11.45 -11.84 -14.30
CA ASN A 70 10.61 -12.26 -13.19
C ASN A 70 9.16 -11.90 -13.49
N THR A 71 8.23 -12.70 -12.96
CA THR A 71 6.79 -12.40 -13.04
C THR A 71 6.13 -12.69 -11.70
N GLU A 72 5.09 -11.93 -11.40
CA GLU A 72 4.27 -12.12 -10.20
C GLU A 72 2.79 -11.98 -10.56
N LEU A 73 1.99 -12.91 -10.06
CA LEU A 73 0.53 -12.85 -10.08
C LEU A 73 0.00 -12.97 -8.65
N GLN A 74 -0.87 -12.07 -8.24
CA GLN A 74 -1.50 -12.11 -6.91
C GLN A 74 -3.00 -11.84 -7.02
N ILE A 75 -3.81 -12.76 -6.51
CA ILE A 75 -5.26 -12.66 -6.43
C ILE A 75 -5.65 -12.61 -4.95
N ASP A 76 -6.62 -11.77 -4.62
CA ASP A 76 -7.13 -11.61 -3.26
C ASP A 76 -8.66 -11.70 -3.27
N VAL A 77 -9.23 -12.54 -2.42
CA VAL A 77 -10.65 -12.53 -2.11
C VAL A 77 -10.81 -11.80 -0.78
N ARG A 78 -11.23 -10.54 -0.86
CA ARG A 78 -11.42 -9.66 0.29
C ARG A 78 -12.92 -9.50 0.51
N ASP A 79 -13.41 -9.90 1.68
CA ASP A 79 -14.82 -9.69 2.06
C ASP A 79 -15.81 -10.23 0.99
N ASN A 80 -15.47 -11.41 0.43
CA ASN A 80 -16.16 -12.10 -0.67
C ASN A 80 -16.10 -11.41 -2.05
N ASN A 81 -15.23 -10.42 -2.24
CA ASN A 81 -14.96 -9.77 -3.53
C ASN A 81 -13.58 -10.18 -4.08
N PRO A 82 -13.50 -11.02 -5.13
CA PRO A 82 -12.25 -11.37 -5.79
C PRO A 82 -11.66 -10.19 -6.58
N GLU A 83 -10.37 -9.92 -6.39
CA GLU A 83 -9.63 -8.88 -7.07
C GLU A 83 -8.26 -9.38 -7.52
N LEU A 84 -7.83 -8.93 -8.71
CA LEU A 84 -6.43 -9.01 -9.10
C LEU A 84 -5.65 -7.91 -8.37
N LYS A 85 -4.67 -8.28 -7.55
CA LYS A 85 -3.81 -7.33 -6.84
C LYS A 85 -2.57 -7.04 -7.67
N ASP A 86 -1.74 -8.04 -7.92
CA ASP A 86 -0.48 -7.86 -8.63
C ASP A 86 -0.50 -8.69 -9.91
N ALA A 87 -0.04 -8.08 -11.00
CA ALA A 87 0.17 -8.73 -12.29
C ALA A 87 1.37 -8.06 -12.92
N ILE A 88 2.56 -8.61 -12.67
CA ILE A 88 3.84 -7.95 -12.84
C ILE A 88 4.69 -8.75 -13.81
N GLY A 89 5.32 -8.05 -14.76
CA GLY A 89 6.51 -8.50 -15.46
C GLY A 89 7.68 -7.58 -15.13
N GLU A 90 8.81 -8.13 -14.74
CA GLU A 90 9.99 -7.39 -14.34
C GLU A 90 11.21 -7.90 -15.12
N LEU A 91 12.00 -6.95 -15.61
CA LEU A 91 13.25 -7.17 -16.31
C LEU A 91 14.40 -6.61 -15.46
N GLU A 92 15.22 -7.50 -14.91
CA GLU A 92 16.49 -7.18 -14.26
C GLU A 92 17.49 -6.66 -15.32
N LEU A 93 18.04 -5.47 -15.07
CA LEU A 93 19.04 -4.80 -15.88
C LEU A 93 20.41 -4.87 -15.20
N ALA A 94 21.43 -4.22 -15.79
CA ALA A 94 22.76 -4.16 -15.19
C ALA A 94 22.78 -3.23 -13.95
N GLY A 95 23.66 -3.55 -12.98
CA GLY A 95 23.90 -2.71 -11.82
C GLY A 95 22.71 -2.62 -10.86
N ASP A 96 22.06 -3.76 -10.57
CA ASP A 96 20.95 -3.89 -9.62
C ASP A 96 19.77 -2.94 -9.90
N THR A 97 19.57 -2.63 -11.19
CA THR A 97 18.41 -1.87 -11.67
C THR A 97 17.39 -2.79 -12.34
N TYR A 98 16.15 -2.34 -12.43
CA TYR A 98 15.06 -3.08 -13.05
C TYR A 98 14.10 -2.18 -13.82
N LEU A 99 13.42 -2.78 -14.80
CA LEU A 99 12.21 -2.24 -15.41
C LEU A 99 11.04 -3.16 -15.08
N ARG A 100 9.98 -2.60 -14.50
CA ARG A 100 8.78 -3.31 -14.09
C ARG A 100 7.57 -2.79 -14.85
N PHE A 101 6.68 -3.68 -15.29
CA PHE A 101 5.44 -3.36 -15.99
C PHE A 101 4.27 -4.15 -15.42
N GLY A 102 3.08 -3.57 -15.49
CA GLY A 102 1.83 -4.22 -15.11
C GLY A 102 1.14 -3.52 -13.94
N GLN A 103 0.47 -4.27 -13.09
CA GLN A 103 -0.22 -3.74 -11.90
C GLN A 103 0.57 -4.06 -10.64
N PHE A 104 0.98 -3.03 -9.93
CA PHE A 104 1.78 -3.13 -8.70
C PHE A 104 1.62 -1.86 -7.85
N LYS A 105 2.11 -1.91 -6.61
CA LYS A 105 2.07 -0.75 -5.71
C LYS A 105 3.07 0.32 -6.17
N VAL A 106 2.63 1.57 -6.26
CA VAL A 106 3.51 2.71 -6.56
C VAL A 106 4.34 3.10 -5.33
N PRO A 107 5.58 3.60 -5.49
CA PRO A 107 6.55 3.80 -4.42
C PRO A 107 6.29 5.08 -3.61
N LEU A 108 5.09 5.27 -3.05
CA LEU A 108 4.75 6.50 -2.35
C LEU A 108 4.87 6.37 -0.82
N TRP A 109 3.97 5.63 -0.19
CA TRP A 109 3.78 5.63 1.26
C TRP A 109 4.28 4.34 1.91
N ARG A 110 5.14 4.43 2.95
CA ARG A 110 5.82 3.26 3.54
C ARG A 110 4.85 2.21 4.07
N GLU A 111 3.80 2.62 4.79
CA GLU A 111 2.78 1.69 5.33
C GLU A 111 2.03 0.97 4.20
N GLU A 112 1.80 1.65 3.07
CA GLU A 112 1.17 1.04 1.90
C GLU A 112 2.10 0.04 1.21
N LEU A 113 3.38 0.37 1.05
CA LEU A 113 4.36 -0.52 0.45
C LEU A 113 4.51 -1.83 1.23
N ARG A 114 4.41 -1.77 2.56
CA ARG A 114 4.43 -2.97 3.40
C ARG A 114 3.34 -3.97 3.01
N SER A 115 3.71 -5.25 2.92
CA SER A 115 2.73 -6.33 2.78
C SER A 115 1.75 -6.32 3.95
N SER A 116 0.46 -6.54 3.68
CA SER A 116 -0.53 -6.65 4.76
C SER A 116 -0.33 -7.86 5.68
N SER A 117 0.58 -8.79 5.37
CA SER A 117 1.00 -9.86 6.31
C SER A 117 2.09 -9.41 7.28
N LYS A 118 2.74 -8.26 7.03
CA LYS A 118 3.78 -7.68 7.88
C LYS A 118 3.28 -6.49 8.70
N LEU A 119 2.00 -6.10 8.55
CA LEU A 119 1.40 -5.05 9.37
C LEU A 119 1.21 -5.54 10.80
N MET A 120 1.67 -4.74 11.77
CA MET A 120 1.52 -5.06 13.19
C MET A 120 0.18 -4.57 13.76
N LEU A 121 -0.39 -3.56 13.12
CA LEU A 121 -1.77 -3.12 13.32
C LEU A 121 -2.63 -3.75 12.20
N ILE A 122 -3.88 -4.13 12.52
CA ILE A 122 -4.73 -4.92 11.61
C ILE A 122 -5.07 -4.15 10.32
N GLU A 123 -5.41 -2.87 10.46
CA GLU A 123 -5.66 -1.96 9.34
C GLU A 123 -4.58 -0.88 9.31
N ARG A 124 -4.45 -0.26 8.15
CA ARG A 124 -3.54 0.87 7.95
C ARG A 124 -4.14 2.16 8.50
N SER A 125 -3.34 3.21 8.57
CA SER A 125 -3.80 4.52 9.03
C SER A 125 -4.77 5.12 8.01
N ASP A 126 -5.70 5.95 8.47
CA ASP A 126 -6.52 6.75 7.56
C ASP A 126 -5.68 7.77 6.75
N ALA A 127 -4.48 8.11 7.23
CA ALA A 127 -3.50 8.85 6.44
C ALA A 127 -3.02 8.06 5.20
N ALA A 128 -2.81 6.74 5.34
CA ALA A 128 -2.49 5.88 4.21
C ALA A 128 -3.70 5.76 3.26
N GLU A 129 -4.89 5.48 3.81
CA GLU A 129 -6.12 5.33 3.03
C GLU A 129 -6.48 6.64 2.29
N PHE A 130 -6.28 7.82 2.89
CA PHE A 130 -6.47 9.11 2.22
C PHE A 130 -5.66 9.22 0.92
N LEU A 131 -4.41 8.76 0.91
CA LEU A 131 -3.59 8.78 -0.30
C LEU A 131 -4.05 7.75 -1.35
N VAL A 132 -4.68 6.66 -0.91
CA VAL A 132 -5.31 5.66 -1.81
C VAL A 132 -6.57 6.23 -2.44
N ASP A 133 -7.47 6.80 -1.62
CA ASP A 133 -8.75 7.38 -2.04
C ASP A 133 -8.56 8.56 -3.01
N ASN A 134 -7.42 9.25 -2.92
CA ASN A 134 -7.04 10.35 -3.80
C ASN A 134 -6.10 9.94 -4.94
N TYR A 135 -6.01 8.66 -5.27
CA TYR A 135 -5.28 8.11 -6.43
C TYR A 135 -3.78 8.47 -6.47
N LEU A 136 -3.15 8.68 -5.31
CA LEU A 136 -1.72 8.97 -5.20
C LEU A 136 -0.90 7.73 -4.82
N SER A 137 -1.49 6.81 -4.05
CA SER A 137 -0.84 5.61 -3.52
C SER A 137 -1.53 4.32 -3.99
N SER A 138 -1.19 3.19 -3.36
CA SER A 138 -1.68 1.84 -3.66
C SER A 138 -1.27 1.38 -5.06
N ARG A 139 -2.08 0.53 -5.69
CA ARG A 139 -1.76 -0.16 -6.93
C ARG A 139 -2.30 0.56 -8.14
N HIS A 140 -1.45 0.70 -9.15
CA HIS A 140 -1.80 1.27 -10.44
C HIS A 140 -1.22 0.41 -11.55
N ILE A 141 -1.84 0.46 -12.73
CA ILE A 141 -1.30 -0.14 -13.94
C ILE A 141 -0.29 0.84 -14.56
N GLY A 142 0.94 0.41 -14.77
CA GLY A 142 1.99 1.28 -15.29
C GLY A 142 3.34 0.60 -15.51
N ALA A 143 4.36 1.44 -15.55
CA ALA A 143 5.76 1.08 -15.67
C ALA A 143 6.59 1.74 -14.57
N GLU A 144 7.65 1.07 -14.11
CA GLU A 144 8.55 1.58 -13.09
C GLU A 144 9.99 1.24 -13.46
N PHE A 145 10.88 2.21 -13.28
CA PHE A 145 12.31 2.03 -13.30
C PHE A 145 12.84 2.26 -11.89
N GLY A 146 13.60 1.31 -11.36
CA GLY A 146 14.17 1.43 -10.04
C GLY A 146 15.44 0.62 -9.91
N GLY A 147 16.03 0.67 -8.72
CA GLY A 147 17.21 -0.10 -8.40
C GLY A 147 17.92 0.38 -7.16
N GLU A 148 19.06 -0.25 -6.92
CA GLU A 148 19.94 0.03 -5.79
C GLU A 148 21.29 0.57 -6.28
N ILE A 149 21.88 1.50 -5.54
CA ILE A 149 23.24 2.01 -5.78
C ILE A 149 24.08 1.68 -4.55
N GLY A 150 24.75 0.52 -4.61
CA GLY A 150 25.38 -0.09 -3.44
C GLY A 150 24.33 -0.39 -2.35
N ASP A 151 24.78 -0.52 -1.11
CA ASP A 151 23.91 -0.91 0.01
C ASP A 151 23.20 0.28 0.70
N VAL A 152 23.21 1.47 0.09
CA VAL A 152 22.83 2.73 0.76
C VAL A 152 21.65 3.43 0.09
N VAL A 153 21.52 3.35 -1.24
CA VAL A 153 20.50 4.11 -1.97
C VAL A 153 19.60 3.16 -2.73
N GLU A 154 18.32 3.19 -2.44
CA GLU A 154 17.27 2.59 -3.26
C GLU A 154 16.45 3.71 -3.90
N PHE A 155 16.13 3.57 -5.19
CA PHE A 155 15.30 4.55 -5.89
C PHE A 155 14.28 3.87 -6.79
N ALA A 156 13.17 4.57 -7.03
CA ALA A 156 12.17 4.15 -7.98
C ALA A 156 11.48 5.37 -8.61
N VAL A 157 11.17 5.26 -9.90
CA VAL A 157 10.35 6.21 -10.65
C VAL A 157 9.27 5.43 -11.39
N ASN A 158 8.02 5.73 -11.08
CA ASN A 158 6.84 5.10 -11.64
C ASN A 158 6.08 6.09 -12.54
N TYR A 159 5.57 5.58 -13.66
CA TYR A 159 4.56 6.23 -14.50
C TYR A 159 3.39 5.27 -14.70
N SER A 160 2.18 5.70 -14.36
CA SER A 160 1.01 4.83 -14.36
C SER A 160 -0.27 5.58 -14.74
N ASN A 161 -1.34 4.81 -14.96
CA ASN A 161 -2.63 5.32 -15.38
C ASN A 161 -3.29 6.25 -14.35
N GLY A 162 -2.85 6.26 -13.09
CA GLY A 162 -3.39 7.16 -12.07
C GLY A 162 -4.89 6.98 -11.76
N SER A 163 -5.46 5.83 -12.07
CA SER A 163 -6.90 5.53 -11.91
C SER A 163 -7.20 4.54 -10.79
N GLY A 164 -6.17 4.06 -10.09
CA GLY A 164 -6.32 3.06 -9.04
C GLY A 164 -6.20 1.62 -9.55
N GLN A 165 -6.54 0.68 -8.67
CA GLN A 165 -6.32 -0.73 -8.89
C GLN A 165 -7.37 -1.32 -9.84
N GLY A 166 -6.94 -2.05 -10.86
CA GLY A 166 -7.80 -2.77 -11.81
C GLY A 166 -8.44 -1.88 -12.86
N GLU A 167 -8.29 -0.56 -12.74
CA GLU A 167 -8.92 0.41 -13.64
C GLU A 167 -8.11 0.56 -14.93
N ARG A 168 -8.80 0.36 -16.05
CA ARG A 168 -8.27 0.57 -17.40
C ARG A 168 -8.57 1.99 -17.84
N GLU A 169 -7.78 2.51 -18.79
CA GLU A 169 -8.02 3.83 -19.37
C GLU A 169 -9.35 3.97 -20.14
N ASP A 170 -9.98 2.84 -20.52
CA ASP A 170 -11.18 2.78 -21.35
C ASP A 170 -12.44 2.24 -20.64
N ALA A 171 -12.36 1.94 -19.34
CA ALA A 171 -13.47 1.35 -18.59
C ALA A 171 -14.71 2.29 -18.59
N GLY A 172 -15.74 1.91 -19.36
CA GLY A 172 -17.00 2.63 -19.47
C GLY A 172 -17.14 3.57 -20.69
N ALA A 173 -16.21 3.55 -21.65
CA ALA A 173 -16.31 4.39 -22.83
C ALA A 173 -17.22 3.81 -23.93
N ASN A 174 -18.18 4.62 -24.40
CA ASN A 174 -18.62 4.59 -25.79
C ASN A 174 -17.58 5.33 -26.64
N LYS A 175 -17.36 4.91 -27.90
CA LYS A 175 -16.32 5.40 -28.84
C LYS A 175 -16.23 6.93 -29.10
N SER A 176 -17.08 7.74 -28.47
CA SER A 176 -17.23 9.17 -28.73
C SER A 176 -16.64 10.10 -27.67
N ASN A 177 -16.16 9.57 -26.53
CA ASN A 177 -15.63 10.39 -25.45
C ASN A 177 -14.13 10.12 -25.27
N ASP A 178 -13.31 11.17 -25.33
CA ASP A 178 -11.91 11.11 -24.92
C ASP A 178 -11.88 10.83 -23.41
N VAL A 179 -11.46 9.62 -23.02
CA VAL A 179 -11.31 9.25 -21.61
C VAL A 179 -9.83 9.35 -21.26
N ASN A 180 -9.48 10.31 -20.39
CA ASN A 180 -8.17 10.36 -19.74
C ASN A 180 -8.36 9.97 -18.26
N ASN A 181 -7.98 8.76 -17.88
CA ASN A 181 -8.23 8.24 -16.53
C ASN A 181 -7.21 8.65 -15.46
N GLY A 182 -6.34 9.61 -15.77
CA GLY A 182 -5.23 10.00 -14.91
C GLY A 182 -3.90 9.80 -15.61
N LYS A 183 -2.86 10.51 -15.14
CA LYS A 183 -1.45 10.20 -15.40
C LYS A 183 -0.68 10.46 -14.12
N LEU A 184 -0.32 9.38 -13.45
CA LEU A 184 0.40 9.40 -12.19
C LEU A 184 1.89 9.23 -12.45
N ILE A 185 2.68 10.15 -11.91
CA ILE A 185 4.13 10.02 -11.78
C ILE A 185 4.44 9.94 -10.28
N VAL A 186 5.22 8.93 -9.87
CA VAL A 186 5.71 8.80 -8.50
C VAL A 186 7.23 8.63 -8.53
N GLY A 187 7.94 9.33 -7.66
CA GLY A 187 9.37 9.12 -7.42
C GLY A 187 9.63 8.83 -5.95
N ARG A 188 10.59 7.96 -5.66
CA ARG A 188 11.07 7.67 -4.31
C ARG A 188 12.58 7.52 -4.29
N ILE A 189 13.19 8.01 -3.21
CA ILE A 189 14.56 7.72 -2.83
C ILE A 189 14.55 7.31 -1.36
N ASN A 190 15.18 6.18 -1.07
CA ASN A 190 15.46 5.66 0.27
C ASN A 190 16.96 5.71 0.50
N LEU A 191 17.34 6.09 1.73
CA LEU A 191 18.71 6.07 2.21
C LEU A 191 18.80 5.16 3.43
N ASP A 192 19.51 4.05 3.27
CA ASP A 192 19.83 3.10 4.32
C ASP A 192 21.20 3.42 4.90
N PHE A 193 21.24 4.15 6.02
CA PHE A 193 22.50 4.48 6.67
C PHE A 193 23.14 3.25 7.32
N ASN A 194 22.30 2.33 7.81
CA ASN A 194 22.63 1.02 8.33
C ASN A 194 21.33 0.22 8.54
N LYS A 195 21.44 -1.01 9.03
CA LYS A 195 20.28 -1.89 9.34
C LYS A 195 19.24 -1.30 10.31
N ASN A 196 19.58 -0.22 11.03
CA ASN A 196 18.80 0.37 12.11
C ASN A 196 18.18 1.73 11.71
N ILE A 197 18.65 2.39 10.65
CA ILE A 197 18.22 3.75 10.28
C ILE A 197 18.03 3.83 8.78
N GLU A 198 16.79 4.06 8.38
CA GLU A 198 16.38 4.31 7.01
C GLU A 198 15.58 5.62 6.97
N VAL A 199 15.87 6.46 5.97
CA VAL A 199 15.07 7.66 5.67
C VAL A 199 14.65 7.65 4.21
N GLY A 200 13.42 8.05 3.95
CA GLY A 200 12.85 8.08 2.61
C GLY A 200 12.26 9.44 2.29
N VAL A 201 12.24 9.77 1.01
CA VAL A 201 11.39 10.83 0.47
C VAL A 201 10.74 10.34 -0.81
N SER A 202 9.44 10.53 -0.90
CA SER A 202 8.67 10.28 -2.10
C SER A 202 7.88 11.50 -2.53
N ALA A 203 7.54 11.57 -3.81
CA ALA A 203 6.66 12.59 -4.35
C ALA A 203 5.78 11.97 -5.43
N ALA A 204 4.53 12.42 -5.51
CA ALA A 204 3.61 12.00 -6.54
C ALA A 204 2.85 13.19 -7.12
N ARG A 205 2.52 13.09 -8.41
CA ARG A 205 1.60 13.99 -9.11
C ARG A 205 0.73 13.17 -10.05
N ASN A 206 -0.58 13.29 -9.89
CA ASN A 206 -1.57 12.67 -10.73
C ASN A 206 -2.37 13.73 -11.48
N GLU A 207 -2.34 13.72 -12.81
CA GLU A 207 -3.18 14.58 -13.64
C GLU A 207 -4.50 13.87 -13.95
N LEU A 208 -5.49 14.03 -13.09
CA LEU A 208 -6.80 13.41 -13.26
C LEU A 208 -7.52 14.02 -14.47
N GLY A 209 -8.19 13.18 -15.26
CA GLY A 209 -8.80 13.61 -16.53
C GLY A 209 -10.22 13.09 -16.77
N ARG A 210 -10.87 12.49 -15.76
CA ARG A 210 -12.14 11.78 -15.93
C ARG A 210 -13.30 12.72 -15.67
N LYS A 211 -14.22 12.91 -16.61
CA LYS A 211 -15.53 13.49 -16.32
C LYS A 211 -16.53 12.36 -16.08
N ILE A 212 -17.14 12.33 -14.90
CA ILE A 212 -18.15 11.30 -14.55
C ILE A 212 -19.51 12.00 -14.48
N GLY A 213 -20.26 11.91 -15.59
CA GLY A 213 -21.54 12.61 -15.69
C GLY A 213 -21.35 14.13 -15.62
N GLN A 214 -21.94 14.77 -14.60
CA GLN A 214 -21.80 16.21 -14.35
C GLN A 214 -20.59 16.57 -13.46
N ASN A 215 -19.90 15.58 -12.87
CA ASN A 215 -18.76 15.81 -11.99
C ASN A 215 -17.48 15.96 -12.81
N ASP A 216 -16.80 17.09 -12.67
CA ASP A 216 -15.53 17.39 -13.33
C ASP A 216 -14.35 16.83 -12.52
N ASN A 217 -14.12 15.51 -12.56
CA ASN A 217 -13.05 14.85 -11.81
C ASN A 217 -11.67 15.00 -12.51
N THR A 218 -11.32 16.25 -12.85
CA THR A 218 -10.10 16.64 -13.54
C THR A 218 -9.17 17.46 -12.65
N GLY A 219 -7.90 17.58 -13.06
CA GLY A 219 -6.93 18.46 -12.42
C GLY A 219 -5.85 17.72 -11.62
N PRO A 220 -4.78 18.45 -11.24
CA PRO A 220 -3.64 17.85 -10.58
C PRO A 220 -3.91 17.56 -9.10
N VAL A 221 -3.59 16.35 -8.67
CA VAL A 221 -3.43 16.00 -7.26
C VAL A 221 -1.96 15.71 -7.02
N SER A 222 -1.37 16.25 -5.97
CA SER A 222 0.08 16.13 -5.72
C SER A 222 0.43 16.03 -4.25
N VAL A 223 1.58 15.41 -3.96
CA VAL A 223 2.09 15.22 -2.60
C VAL A 223 3.61 15.08 -2.59
N VAL A 224 4.22 15.55 -1.52
CA VAL A 224 5.58 15.16 -1.10
C VAL A 224 5.47 14.49 0.27
N ALA A 225 6.11 13.33 0.41
CA ALA A 225 6.01 12.49 1.59
C ALA A 225 7.38 12.00 2.08
N PRO A 226 8.03 12.71 3.02
CA PRO A 226 9.18 12.16 3.72
C PRO A 226 8.75 11.12 4.77
N ASP A 227 9.61 10.13 4.99
CA ASP A 227 9.38 9.08 5.97
C ASP A 227 10.70 8.57 6.58
N PHE A 228 10.59 7.83 7.67
CA PHE A 228 11.74 7.22 8.32
C PHE A 228 11.38 5.89 8.98
N LYS A 229 12.42 5.10 9.23
CA LYS A 229 12.39 3.91 10.08
C LYS A 229 13.63 3.89 10.97
N LEU A 230 13.42 3.75 12.27
CA LEU A 230 14.43 3.55 13.29
C LEU A 230 14.20 2.19 13.93
N SER A 231 15.22 1.36 14.10
CA SER A 231 15.09 0.06 14.75
C SER A 231 16.26 -0.18 15.70
N ALA A 232 16.02 -0.83 16.83
CA ALA A 232 17.06 -1.12 17.81
C ALA A 232 16.83 -2.46 18.50
N ASP A 233 17.89 -3.24 18.62
CA ASP A 233 17.94 -4.43 19.46
C ASP A 233 18.22 -3.98 20.91
N ILE A 234 17.22 -4.02 21.79
CA ILE A 234 17.39 -3.61 23.20
C ILE A 234 18.10 -4.70 24.00
N ARG A 235 17.80 -5.97 23.68
CA ARG A 235 18.40 -7.18 24.24
C ARG A 235 18.42 -8.24 23.13
N GLU A 236 19.15 -9.34 23.32
CA GLU A 236 19.30 -10.44 22.34
C GLU A 236 18.00 -10.92 21.70
N LYS A 237 16.87 -10.78 22.39
CA LYS A 237 15.54 -11.24 21.93
C LYS A 237 14.48 -10.13 21.89
N MET A 238 14.88 -8.87 22.05
CA MET A 238 13.97 -7.73 22.14
C MET A 238 14.33 -6.69 21.09
N GLU A 239 13.36 -6.37 20.23
CA GLU A 239 13.50 -5.40 19.15
C GLU A 239 12.44 -4.31 19.31
N VAL A 240 12.84 -3.06 19.09
CA VAL A 240 11.93 -1.92 18.96
C VAL A 240 12.14 -1.25 17.61
N THR A 241 11.05 -0.95 16.94
CA THR A 241 11.02 -0.22 15.67
C THR A 241 10.08 0.98 15.79
N PHE A 242 10.53 2.13 15.33
CA PHE A 242 9.71 3.33 15.14
C PHE A 242 9.68 3.68 13.67
N GLU A 243 8.51 4.00 13.16
CA GLU A 243 8.30 4.40 11.78
C GLU A 243 7.44 5.65 11.76
N GLY A 244 7.76 6.58 10.88
CA GLY A 244 7.00 7.80 10.73
C GLY A 244 6.90 8.21 9.27
N ASN A 245 5.76 8.76 8.91
CA ASN A 245 5.50 9.34 7.59
C ASN A 245 4.83 10.71 7.79
N LEU A 246 5.17 11.66 6.93
CA LEU A 246 4.50 12.95 6.78
C LEU A 246 4.14 13.07 5.31
N ALA A 247 2.98 13.63 4.99
CA ALA A 247 2.62 14.02 3.63
C ALA A 247 2.08 15.44 3.62
N ILE A 248 2.54 16.23 2.66
CA ILE A 248 2.01 17.57 2.39
C ILE A 248 1.68 17.63 0.91
N GLY A 249 0.46 18.04 0.59
CA GLY A 249 -0.01 17.99 -0.78
C GLY A 249 -1.17 18.93 -1.07
N SER A 250 -1.74 18.76 -2.26
CA SER A 250 -2.88 19.54 -2.73
C SER A 250 -3.79 18.74 -3.63
N LEU A 251 -5.08 18.99 -3.49
CA LEU A 251 -6.17 18.48 -4.31
C LEU A 251 -6.72 19.63 -5.16
N ASP A 252 -6.83 19.45 -6.48
CA ASP A 252 -7.35 20.49 -7.36
C ASP A 252 -8.85 20.74 -7.15
N LYS A 253 -9.27 22.00 -7.31
CA LYS A 253 -10.66 22.42 -7.14
C LYS A 253 -11.64 21.69 -8.07
N ASN A 254 -11.23 21.36 -9.29
CA ASN A 254 -12.09 20.68 -10.25
C ASN A 254 -12.35 19.27 -9.74
N TYR A 255 -11.28 18.53 -9.40
CA TYR A 255 -11.36 17.20 -8.79
C TYR A 255 -12.30 17.16 -7.57
N LEU A 256 -12.22 18.18 -6.71
CA LEU A 256 -13.08 18.29 -5.54
C LEU A 256 -14.50 18.80 -5.84
N ASN A 257 -14.77 19.29 -7.05
CA ASN A 257 -15.97 20.03 -7.41
C ASN A 257 -16.24 21.21 -6.45
N THR A 258 -15.21 22.00 -6.18
CA THR A 258 -15.27 23.18 -5.31
C THR A 258 -14.74 24.43 -6.00
N ASP A 259 -14.90 25.59 -5.37
CA ASP A 259 -14.37 26.86 -5.90
C ASP A 259 -12.85 27.00 -5.75
N LYS A 260 -12.20 26.20 -4.87
CA LYS A 260 -10.80 26.38 -4.47
C LYS A 260 -10.11 25.05 -4.21
N SER A 261 -8.85 24.96 -4.65
CA SER A 261 -8.01 23.81 -4.35
C SER A 261 -7.76 23.73 -2.86
N VAL A 262 -7.62 22.52 -2.34
CA VAL A 262 -7.43 22.26 -0.91
C VAL A 262 -6.06 21.67 -0.69
N SER A 263 -5.27 22.28 0.20
CA SER A 263 -4.03 21.71 0.68
C SER A 263 -4.33 20.71 1.79
N PHE A 264 -3.55 19.65 1.85
CA PHE A 264 -3.67 18.64 2.89
C PHE A 264 -2.34 18.36 3.58
N ARG A 265 -2.44 17.89 4.83
CA ARG A 265 -1.34 17.45 5.68
C ARG A 265 -1.74 16.16 6.36
N LEU A 266 -0.87 15.16 6.25
CA LEU A 266 -1.08 13.86 6.88
C LEU A 266 0.15 13.51 7.69
N TYR A 267 -0.02 12.86 8.83
CA TYR A 267 1.08 12.15 9.47
C TYR A 267 0.61 10.80 10.00
N ASP A 268 1.53 9.85 10.05
CA ASP A 268 1.36 8.56 10.72
C ASP A 268 2.68 8.22 11.41
N PHE A 269 2.60 7.85 12.69
CA PHE A 269 3.73 7.38 13.47
C PHE A 269 3.36 6.10 14.16
N THR A 270 4.19 5.07 14.02
CA THR A 270 3.97 3.75 14.62
C THR A 270 5.22 3.28 15.36
N GLY A 271 5.05 2.92 16.63
CA GLY A 271 6.02 2.21 17.45
C GLY A 271 5.66 0.74 17.58
N ILE A 272 6.65 -0.13 17.42
CA ILE A 272 6.53 -1.58 17.48
C ILE A 272 7.56 -2.09 18.47
N TRP A 273 7.12 -2.90 19.41
CA TRP A 273 7.98 -3.68 20.30
C TRP A 273 7.74 -5.17 20.05
N THR A 274 8.80 -5.97 19.99
CA THR A 274 8.69 -7.43 19.93
C THR A 274 9.67 -8.11 20.88
N GLN A 275 9.24 -9.25 21.42
CA GLN A 275 10.02 -10.13 22.28
C GLN A 275 9.91 -11.58 21.77
N LYS A 276 11.04 -12.14 21.36
CA LYS A 276 11.16 -13.56 21.00
C LYS A 276 11.34 -14.41 22.25
N PHE A 277 10.77 -15.61 22.26
CA PHE A 277 10.98 -16.62 23.29
C PHE A 277 12.16 -17.53 22.92
N ALA A 278 12.56 -18.41 23.84
CA ALA A 278 13.83 -19.13 23.73
C ALA A 278 13.85 -20.31 22.75
N HIS A 279 12.70 -20.74 22.27
CA HIS A 279 12.59 -21.85 21.34
C HIS A 279 11.81 -21.39 20.11
N ASP A 280 12.43 -21.47 18.93
CA ASP A 280 11.70 -21.37 17.67
C ASP A 280 10.94 -22.68 17.49
N ILE A 281 9.61 -22.62 17.52
CA ILE A 281 8.78 -23.81 17.32
C ILE A 281 8.37 -23.84 15.84
N ASP A 282 8.94 -24.77 15.08
CA ASP A 282 8.66 -24.91 13.64
C ASP A 282 7.21 -25.33 13.33
N ALA A 283 6.48 -25.86 14.31
CA ALA A 283 5.07 -26.27 14.19
C ALA A 283 4.10 -25.20 14.74
N LEU A 284 2.81 -25.31 14.41
CA LEU A 284 1.70 -24.52 15.00
C LEU A 284 1.53 -24.67 16.54
N ALA A 285 2.51 -25.25 17.22
CA ALA A 285 2.41 -25.75 18.58
C ALA A 285 3.24 -24.90 19.56
N GLY A 286 2.93 -23.61 19.69
CA GLY A 286 3.45 -22.79 20.78
C GLY A 286 3.59 -21.33 20.43
N LEU A 287 3.73 -20.51 21.46
CA LEU A 287 3.91 -19.07 21.34
C LEU A 287 5.41 -18.77 21.20
N ASP A 288 5.83 -18.24 20.06
CA ASP A 288 7.26 -18.01 19.74
C ASP A 288 7.70 -16.57 19.97
N LYS A 289 6.78 -15.63 19.78
CA LYS A 289 7.03 -14.21 19.87
C LYS A 289 5.78 -13.51 20.34
N VAL A 290 5.95 -12.50 21.16
CA VAL A 290 4.91 -11.48 21.40
C VAL A 290 5.38 -10.15 20.88
N GLY A 291 4.43 -9.32 20.50
CA GLY A 291 4.69 -7.93 20.19
C GLY A 291 3.56 -7.04 20.67
N PHE A 292 3.84 -5.76 20.65
CA PHE A 292 2.86 -4.71 20.87
C PHE A 292 3.15 -3.61 19.87
N ALA A 293 2.11 -3.12 19.21
CA ALA A 293 2.21 -1.96 18.33
C ALA A 293 1.28 -0.88 18.83
N ALA A 294 1.71 0.37 18.68
CA ALA A 294 0.87 1.54 18.87
C ALA A 294 1.24 2.58 17.82
N GLY A 295 0.24 3.24 17.26
CA GLY A 295 0.43 4.30 16.30
C GLY A 295 -0.59 5.41 16.46
N ILE A 296 -0.22 6.58 15.98
CA ILE A 296 -1.05 7.79 15.91
C ILE A 296 -1.00 8.32 14.49
N TYR A 297 -2.15 8.72 13.96
CA TYR A 297 -2.24 9.37 12.67
C TYR A 297 -3.11 10.62 12.75
N ASN A 298 -2.94 11.49 11.76
CA ASN A 298 -3.80 12.63 11.52
C ASN A 298 -3.99 12.87 10.03
N VAL A 299 -5.18 13.34 9.70
CA VAL A 299 -5.63 13.66 8.34
C VAL A 299 -6.28 15.04 8.38
N GLU A 300 -5.72 15.99 7.62
CA GLU A 300 -6.25 17.34 7.47
C GLU A 300 -6.23 17.74 5.99
N PRO A 301 -7.36 18.10 5.35
CA PRO A 301 -8.72 17.84 5.82
C PRO A 301 -9.02 16.34 5.82
N ASN A 302 -10.01 15.89 6.59
CA ASN A 302 -10.46 14.51 6.53
C ASN A 302 -11.26 14.19 5.24
N THR A 303 -11.86 13.00 5.19
CA THR A 303 -12.59 12.42 4.05
C THR A 303 -13.67 13.30 3.43
N ASP A 304 -14.24 14.28 4.13
CA ASP A 304 -15.30 15.15 3.59
C ASP A 304 -14.81 16.54 3.14
N LEU A 305 -13.48 16.76 3.18
CA LEU A 305 -12.80 17.95 2.66
C LEU A 305 -13.28 19.27 3.29
N ASN A 306 -13.99 19.22 4.42
CA ASN A 306 -14.64 20.38 5.02
C ASN A 306 -13.68 21.25 5.87
N LYS A 307 -12.37 20.99 5.79
CA LYS A 307 -11.30 21.53 6.65
C LYS A 307 -11.38 21.09 8.11
N ASP A 308 -12.09 20.00 8.39
CA ASP A 308 -11.98 19.31 9.68
C ASP A 308 -10.78 18.37 9.68
N GLU A 309 -10.27 18.13 10.89
CA GLU A 309 -9.17 17.21 11.13
C GLU A 309 -9.72 15.90 11.71
N GLU A 310 -9.08 14.81 11.35
CA GLU A 310 -9.28 13.49 11.94
C GLU A 310 -7.96 13.06 12.59
N THR A 311 -8.03 12.61 13.84
CA THR A 311 -6.88 12.06 14.56
C THR A 311 -7.25 10.72 15.15
N GLY A 312 -6.46 9.71 14.86
CA GLY A 312 -6.68 8.36 15.37
C GLY A 312 -5.49 7.79 16.12
N ILE A 313 -5.78 6.94 17.10
CA ILE A 313 -4.81 6.16 17.85
C ILE A 313 -5.16 4.69 17.67
N ARG A 314 -4.20 3.91 17.18
CA ARG A 314 -4.32 2.46 16.95
C ARG A 314 -3.34 1.74 17.86
N PHE A 315 -3.74 0.67 18.52
CA PHE A 315 -2.83 -0.06 19.40
C PHE A 315 -3.26 -1.49 19.65
N GLY A 316 -2.30 -2.36 19.99
CA GLY A 316 -2.61 -3.64 20.59
C GLY A 316 -1.54 -4.70 20.45
N PRO A 317 -1.72 -5.84 21.14
CA PRO A 317 -0.78 -6.94 21.10
C PRO A 317 -0.84 -7.76 19.80
N VAL A 318 0.26 -8.45 19.53
CA VAL A 318 0.40 -9.47 18.49
C VAL A 318 1.05 -10.71 19.11
N PHE A 319 0.47 -11.88 18.85
CA PHE A 319 0.93 -13.18 19.34
C PHE A 319 1.30 -14.05 18.16
N TYR A 320 2.52 -14.56 18.11
CA TYR A 320 3.02 -15.38 17.00
C TYR A 320 3.05 -16.85 17.39
N PHE A 321 2.53 -17.68 16.50
CA PHE A 321 2.47 -19.13 16.65
C PHE A 321 3.16 -19.79 15.46
N GLY A 322 4.41 -20.20 15.63
CA GLY A 322 5.25 -20.63 14.53
C GLY A 322 5.74 -19.45 13.68
N LYS A 323 6.37 -19.81 12.56
CA LYS A 323 6.83 -18.87 11.53
C LYS A 323 5.69 -18.25 10.71
N ASN A 324 4.55 -18.94 10.64
CA ASN A 324 3.54 -18.68 9.64
C ASN A 324 2.20 -18.15 10.17
N SER A 325 1.98 -18.18 11.48
CA SER A 325 0.67 -17.79 12.06
C SER A 325 0.80 -16.75 13.15
N PHE A 326 -0.16 -15.84 13.21
CA PHE A 326 -0.21 -14.86 14.29
C PHE A 326 -1.63 -14.35 14.54
N LEU A 327 -1.89 -13.99 15.80
CA LEU A 327 -3.13 -13.38 16.27
C LEU A 327 -2.84 -11.92 16.66
N GLN A 328 -3.64 -11.00 16.14
CA GLN A 328 -3.64 -9.59 16.53
C GLN A 328 -4.95 -9.27 17.25
N VAL A 329 -4.88 -8.43 18.27
CA VAL A 329 -6.06 -7.79 18.88
C VAL A 329 -5.75 -6.31 18.98
N ASN A 330 -6.49 -5.46 18.29
CA ASN A 330 -6.22 -4.02 18.25
C ASN A 330 -7.45 -3.21 18.64
N GLY A 331 -7.23 -2.14 19.41
CA GLY A 331 -8.16 -1.06 19.58
C GLY A 331 -7.80 0.11 18.67
N GLU A 332 -8.81 0.83 18.19
CA GLU A 332 -8.66 2.07 17.45
C GLU A 332 -9.64 3.10 17.98
N LEU A 333 -9.13 4.28 18.33
CA LEU A 333 -9.91 5.43 18.76
C LEU A 333 -9.70 6.57 17.77
N THR A 334 -10.78 7.05 17.17
CA THR A 334 -10.76 8.13 16.18
C THR A 334 -11.55 9.33 16.68
N LYS A 335 -10.95 10.52 16.59
CA LYS A 335 -11.54 11.80 16.98
C LYS A 335 -11.61 12.73 15.79
N TYR A 336 -12.71 13.47 15.71
CA TYR A 336 -12.98 14.47 14.68
C TYR A 336 -13.04 15.86 15.32
N THR A 337 -12.49 16.87 14.65
CA THR A 337 -12.44 18.25 15.19
C THR A 337 -13.79 18.97 15.10
N LYS A 338 -14.74 18.50 14.28
CA LYS A 338 -16.06 19.14 14.13
C LYS A 338 -17.09 18.55 15.09
N ASP A 339 -17.78 19.43 15.82
CA ASP A 339 -18.66 19.14 16.97
C ASP A 339 -19.78 18.12 16.72
N ASP A 340 -20.16 17.87 15.46
CA ASP A 340 -21.26 16.96 15.12
C ASP A 340 -20.84 15.49 14.93
N LYS A 341 -19.54 15.20 14.84
CA LYS A 341 -19.04 13.81 14.70
C LYS A 341 -18.54 13.29 16.05
N GLU A 342 -19.28 12.35 16.63
CA GLU A 342 -18.87 11.64 17.86
C GLU A 342 -17.49 10.97 17.68
N SER A 343 -16.75 10.72 18.76
CA SER A 343 -15.53 9.88 18.67
C SER A 343 -15.91 8.43 18.36
N ASP A 344 -15.10 7.73 17.56
CA ASP A 344 -15.29 6.33 17.20
C ASP A 344 -14.32 5.43 17.97
N PHE A 345 -14.80 4.30 18.47
CA PHE A 345 -13.95 3.27 19.05
C PHE A 345 -14.27 1.90 18.45
N LYS A 346 -13.23 1.26 17.91
CA LYS A 346 -13.31 -0.05 17.27
C LYS A 346 -12.34 -1.02 17.94
N VAL A 347 -12.77 -2.28 18.05
CA VAL A 347 -11.91 -3.38 18.46
C VAL A 347 -11.92 -4.43 17.36
N ARG A 348 -10.73 -4.81 16.91
CA ARG A 348 -10.53 -5.84 15.89
C ARG A 348 -9.67 -6.96 16.44
N SER A 349 -10.02 -8.18 16.09
CA SER A 349 -9.15 -9.34 16.27
C SER A 349 -8.95 -10.03 14.94
N GLN A 350 -7.71 -10.37 14.59
CA GLN A 350 -7.39 -11.01 13.31
C GLN A 350 -6.43 -12.17 13.53
N PHE A 351 -6.80 -13.34 13.04
CA PHE A 351 -5.89 -14.47 12.91
C PHE A 351 -5.40 -14.57 11.46
N THR A 352 -4.09 -14.52 11.28
CA THR A 352 -3.44 -14.66 9.97
C THR A 352 -2.69 -15.98 9.92
N PHE A 353 -2.90 -16.73 8.84
CA PHE A 353 -2.13 -17.92 8.47
C PHE A 353 -1.49 -17.70 7.11
N ASN A 354 -0.16 -17.80 7.01
CA ASN A 354 0.59 -17.74 5.75
C ASN A 354 1.04 -19.15 5.35
N PHE A 355 1.16 -19.41 4.05
CA PHE A 355 1.63 -20.70 3.53
C PHE A 355 2.45 -20.53 2.26
#